data_AF-A0A8J4TUQ4-F1
#
_entry.id   AF-A0A8J4TUQ4-F1
#
_cell.length_a   1.000
_cell.length_b   1.000
_cell.length_c   1.000
_cell.angle_alpha   90.00
_cell.angle_beta   90.00
_cell.angle_gamma   90.00
#
_symmetry.space_group_name_H-M   'P 1'
#
loop_
_entity.id
_entity.type
_entity.pdbx_description
1 polymer ?
#
loop_
_entity_poly.entity_id
_entity_poly.type
_entity_poly.pdbx_seq_one_letter_code
_entity_poly.pdbx_strand_id
1 'polypeptide(L)'
;MNLVTLVLLLSALFSLTLMEVVNNFDKSKCAEFFIRSPNKKTIITPTVFKGYQYKMICQYWKNKYQFATLFDTERRIPVYSAYKFFGQKETMNLSLSENIRTEEWKNEPQ
;
A
#
# COMPACT_ATOMS: atom_id res chain seq x y z
N MET A 1 -5.63 -38.44 -7.99
CA MET A 1 -6.14 -37.08 -7.72
C MET A 1 -7.01 -36.67 -8.88
N ASN A 2 -8.29 -36.36 -8.65
CA ASN A 2 -9.17 -35.87 -9.71
C ASN A 2 -8.84 -34.41 -10.04
N LEU A 3 -8.96 -34.02 -11.31
CA LEU A 3 -8.72 -32.63 -11.75
C LEU A 3 -9.52 -31.61 -10.92
N VAL A 4 -10.76 -31.97 -10.56
CA VAL A 4 -11.65 -31.16 -9.69
C VAL A 4 -11.03 -30.94 -8.30
N THR A 5 -10.46 -31.97 -7.68
CA THR A 5 -9.80 -31.84 -6.37
C THR A 5 -8.56 -30.96 -6.43
N LEU A 6 -7.81 -30.99 -7.55
CA LEU A 6 -6.65 -30.14 -7.75
C LEU A 6 -7.04 -28.67 -7.96
N VAL A 7 -8.08 -28.40 -8.76
CA VAL A 7 -8.60 -27.04 -9.00
C VAL A 7 -9.13 -26.39 -7.71
N LEU A 8 -9.86 -27.15 -6.88
CA LEU A 8 -10.34 -26.68 -5.57
C LEU A 8 -9.21 -26.40 -4.58
N LEU A 9 -8.17 -27.25 -4.58
CA LEU A 9 -7.00 -27.04 -3.71
C LEU A 9 -6.21 -25.79 -4.13
N LEU A 10 -6.03 -25.60 -5.45
CA LEU A 10 -5.36 -24.42 -6.00
C LEU A 10 -6.13 -23.14 -5.69
N SER A 11 -7.46 -23.10 -5.89
CA SER A 11 -8.27 -21.90 -5.65
C SER A 11 -8.30 -21.47 -4.17
N ALA A 12 -8.28 -22.43 -3.24
CA ALA A 12 -8.22 -22.16 -1.81
C ALA A 12 -6.91 -21.48 -1.37
N LEU A 13 -5.82 -21.66 -2.11
CA LEU A 13 -4.51 -21.06 -1.81
C LEU A 13 -4.37 -19.61 -2.29
N PHE A 14 -5.22 -19.14 -3.21
CA PHE A 14 -5.06 -17.83 -3.86
C PHE A 14 -5.68 -16.64 -3.12
N SER A 15 -6.38 -16.86 -2.01
CA SER A 15 -7.40 -15.89 -1.56
C SER A 15 -7.06 -15.20 -0.24
N LEU A 16 -6.10 -14.27 -0.25
CA LEU A 16 -5.95 -13.33 0.89
C LEU A 16 -5.63 -11.89 0.48
N THR A 17 -4.96 -11.65 -0.66
CA THR A 17 -4.58 -10.30 -1.11
C THR A 17 -5.36 -9.91 -2.35
N LEU A 18 -6.12 -8.82 -2.27
CA LEU A 18 -6.81 -8.22 -3.40
C LEU A 18 -6.03 -6.98 -3.86
N MET A 19 -5.84 -6.84 -5.17
CA MET A 19 -5.20 -5.68 -5.78
C MET A 19 -6.25 -4.93 -6.60
N GLU A 20 -6.59 -3.72 -6.17
CA GLU A 20 -7.57 -2.87 -6.83
C GLU A 20 -6.83 -1.85 -7.70
N VAL A 21 -7.04 -1.89 -9.02
CA VAL A 21 -6.53 -0.85 -9.93
C VAL A 21 -7.45 0.37 -9.80
N VAL A 22 -6.87 1.52 -9.43
CA VAL A 22 -7.62 2.77 -9.21
C VAL A 22 -7.25 3.81 -10.25
N ASN A 23 -8.21 4.71 -10.54
CA ASN A 23 -7.99 5.80 -11.50
C ASN A 23 -7.16 6.95 -10.94
N ASN A 24 -7.20 7.17 -9.63
CA ASN A 24 -6.38 8.17 -8.96
C ASN A 24 -6.21 7.79 -7.49
N PHE A 25 -5.00 7.94 -6.96
CA PHE A 25 -4.72 7.73 -5.56
C PHE A 25 -5.49 8.68 -4.64
N ASP A 26 -5.55 9.98 -4.98
CA ASP A 26 -6.14 11.03 -4.14
C ASP A 26 -7.65 10.87 -3.89
N LYS A 27 -8.35 10.19 -4.82
CA LYS A 27 -9.80 9.92 -4.79
C LYS A 27 -10.13 8.45 -4.51
N SER A 28 -9.16 7.69 -4.01
CA SER A 28 -9.32 6.27 -3.67
C SER A 28 -9.20 6.03 -2.17
N LYS A 29 -9.46 4.80 -1.73
CA LYS A 29 -9.30 4.42 -0.32
C LYS A 29 -7.83 4.41 0.15
N CYS A 30 -6.85 4.38 -0.77
CA CYS A 30 -5.43 4.43 -0.41
C CYS A 30 -4.86 5.84 -0.27
N ALA A 31 -5.71 6.86 -0.41
CA ALA A 31 -5.43 8.25 -0.06
C ALA A 31 -4.75 8.42 1.31
N GLU A 32 -5.05 7.53 2.26
CA GLU A 32 -4.52 7.57 3.63
C GLU A 32 -3.01 7.33 3.76
N PHE A 33 -2.38 6.73 2.74
CA PHE A 33 -0.95 6.45 2.72
C PHE A 33 -0.11 7.62 2.19
N PHE A 34 -0.74 8.73 1.84
CA PHE A 34 -0.09 9.91 1.31
C PHE A 34 -0.21 11.10 2.27
N ILE A 35 0.74 12.03 2.14
CA ILE A 35 0.80 13.24 2.96
C ILE A 35 -0.35 14.16 2.55
N ARG A 36 -1.03 14.78 3.53
CA ARG A 36 -1.98 15.86 3.27
C ARG A 36 -1.27 17.20 3.32
N SER A 37 -1.69 18.13 2.47
CA SER A 37 -1.27 19.53 2.54
C SER A 37 -1.51 20.13 3.94
N PRO A 38 -0.79 21.19 4.35
CA PRO A 38 -0.99 21.81 5.68
C PRO A 38 -2.43 22.24 5.95
N ASN A 39 -3.14 22.70 4.92
CA ASN A 39 -4.56 23.07 5.01
C ASN A 39 -5.53 21.87 4.95
N LYS A 40 -5.02 20.63 4.90
CA LYS A 40 -5.73 19.35 4.84
C LYS A 40 -6.67 19.16 3.63
N LYS A 41 -6.65 20.07 2.64
CA LYS A 41 -7.56 20.04 1.49
C LYS A 41 -7.08 19.14 0.34
N THR A 42 -5.79 18.87 0.26
CA THR A 42 -5.18 18.18 -0.89
C THR A 42 -4.29 17.04 -0.42
N ILE A 43 -4.29 15.96 -1.19
CA ILE A 43 -3.38 14.83 -1.00
C ILE A 43 -2.19 15.02 -1.91
N ILE A 44 -0.99 14.91 -1.34
CA ILE A 44 0.28 15.05 -2.04
C ILE A 44 0.79 13.64 -2.33
N THR A 45 0.68 13.23 -3.60
CA THR A 45 1.22 11.97 -4.11
C THR A 45 2.56 12.21 -4.82
N PRO A 46 3.47 11.23 -4.86
CA PRO A 46 4.59 11.25 -5.80
C PRO A 46 4.09 11.35 -7.25
N THR A 47 5.02 11.64 -8.17
CA THR A 47 4.70 11.75 -9.59
C THR A 47 4.16 10.42 -10.14
N VAL A 48 2.98 10.47 -10.74
CA VAL A 48 2.42 9.37 -11.52
C VAL A 48 2.86 9.54 -12.97
N PHE A 49 3.55 8.55 -13.51
CA PHE A 49 3.99 8.57 -14.91
C PHE A 49 2.83 8.39 -15.87
N LYS A 50 2.92 9.02 -17.04
CA LYS A 50 1.93 8.90 -18.11
C LYS A 50 2.20 7.62 -18.90
N GLY A 51 1.12 6.96 -19.30
CA GLY A 51 1.17 5.78 -20.17
C GLY A 51 0.30 4.65 -19.63
N TYR A 52 -0.12 3.74 -20.51
CA TYR A 52 -1.04 2.67 -20.17
C TYR A 52 -0.41 1.60 -19.27
N GLN A 53 0.92 1.49 -19.27
CA GLN A 53 1.66 0.51 -18.45
C GLN A 53 1.68 0.88 -16.97
N TYR A 54 1.53 2.16 -16.65
CA TYR A 54 1.55 2.61 -15.25
C TYR A 54 0.16 2.46 -14.63
N LYS A 55 0.05 1.57 -13.65
CA LYS A 55 -1.18 1.31 -12.91
C LYS A 55 -1.01 1.76 -11.46
N MET A 56 -1.98 2.55 -11.00
CA MET A 56 -2.12 2.88 -9.58
C MET A 56 -2.89 1.76 -8.93
N ILE A 57 -2.28 1.09 -7.94
CA ILE A 57 -2.84 -0.10 -7.31
C ILE A 57 -3.02 0.14 -5.81
N CYS A 58 -4.19 -0.21 -5.32
CA CYS A 58 -4.54 -0.29 -3.92
C CYS A 58 -4.48 -1.73 -3.44
N GLN A 59 -3.61 -2.05 -2.49
CA GLN A 59 -3.47 -3.41 -1.96
C GLN A 59 -4.33 -3.60 -0.71
N TYR A 60 -5.27 -4.54 -0.79
CA TYR A 60 -6.23 -4.87 0.26
C TYR A 60 -5.93 -6.25 0.85
N TRP A 61 -5.74 -6.29 2.17
CA TRP A 61 -5.44 -7.52 2.89
C TRP A 61 -5.99 -7.45 4.31
N LYS A 62 -6.59 -8.56 4.79
CA LYS A 62 -7.22 -8.65 6.12
C LYS A 62 -8.19 -7.51 6.42
N ASN A 63 -9.09 -7.27 5.47
CA ASN A 63 -10.15 -6.27 5.58
C ASN A 63 -9.69 -4.80 5.72
N LYS A 64 -8.45 -4.49 5.30
CA LYS A 64 -7.94 -3.12 5.25
C LYS A 64 -6.98 -2.93 4.08
N TYR A 65 -6.89 -1.69 3.60
CA TYR A 65 -5.83 -1.32 2.67
C TYR A 65 -4.51 -1.27 3.44
N GLN A 66 -3.42 -1.67 2.78
CA GLN A 66 -2.09 -1.70 3.40
C GLN A 66 -1.09 -0.81 2.67
N PHE A 67 -1.17 -0.79 1.33
CA PHE A 67 -0.22 -0.08 0.47
C PHE A 67 -0.95 0.54 -0.73
N ALA A 68 -0.41 1.67 -1.21
CA ALA A 68 -0.63 2.19 -2.55
C ALA A 68 0.64 1.97 -3.38
N THR A 69 0.54 1.39 -4.56
CA THR A 69 1.71 1.11 -5.42
C THR A 69 1.48 1.67 -6.81
N LEU A 70 2.41 2.49 -7.31
CA LEU A 70 2.48 2.77 -8.74
C LEU A 70 3.27 1.64 -9.37
N PHE A 71 2.67 0.90 -10.29
CA PHE A 71 3.23 -0.31 -10.88
C PHE A 71 3.41 -0.16 -12.38
N ASP A 72 4.58 -0.52 -12.90
CA ASP A 72 4.83 -0.66 -14.33
C ASP A 72 4.49 -2.09 -14.75
N THR A 73 3.38 -2.28 -15.48
CA THR A 73 2.92 -3.60 -15.91
C THR A 73 3.76 -4.21 -17.02
N GLU A 74 4.49 -3.40 -17.79
CA GLU A 74 5.33 -3.89 -18.89
C GLU A 74 6.62 -4.47 -18.34
N ARG A 75 7.27 -3.74 -17.43
CA ARG A 75 8.48 -4.20 -16.72
C ARG A 75 8.18 -5.13 -15.55
N ARG A 76 6.92 -5.19 -15.13
CA ARG A 76 6.43 -5.99 -13.98
C ARG A 76 7.13 -5.62 -12.67
N ILE A 77 7.39 -4.34 -12.48
CA ILE A 77 8.04 -3.81 -11.28
C ILE A 77 7.17 -2.71 -10.65
N PRO A 78 7.10 -2.63 -9.32
CA PRO A 78 6.66 -1.40 -8.67
C PRO A 78 7.65 -0.27 -9.01
N VAL A 79 7.13 0.91 -9.29
CA VAL A 79 7.91 2.14 -9.37
C VAL A 79 8.16 2.68 -7.95
N TYR A 80 7.08 2.72 -7.16
CA TYR A 80 7.13 3.02 -5.74
C TYR A 80 5.93 2.42 -5.02
N SER A 81 6.06 2.26 -3.71
CA SER A 81 4.95 1.96 -2.80
C SER A 81 4.87 3.01 -1.68
N ALA A 82 3.64 3.34 -1.27
CA ALA A 82 3.36 4.24 -0.17
C ALA A 82 2.53 3.52 0.90
N TYR A 83 2.89 3.70 2.17
CA TYR A 83 2.24 3.03 3.30
C TYR A 83 2.48 3.75 4.62
N LYS A 84 1.79 3.30 5.67
CA LYS A 84 2.03 3.74 7.05
C LYS A 84 2.90 2.71 7.77
N PHE A 85 4.09 3.13 8.18
CA PHE A 85 4.97 2.35 9.03
C PHE A 85 4.61 2.55 10.50
N PHE A 86 4.49 1.44 11.23
CA PHE A 86 4.25 1.42 12.66
C PHE A 86 5.53 0.91 13.35
N GLY A 87 6.46 1.82 13.59
CA GLY A 87 7.69 1.54 14.33
C GLY A 87 7.53 1.83 15.82
N GLN A 88 8.20 1.04 16.66
CA GLN A 88 8.55 1.49 18.00
C GLN A 88 9.73 2.47 17.87
N LYS A 89 9.57 3.70 18.35
CA LYS A 89 10.72 4.54 18.61
C LYS A 89 11.27 4.11 19.97
N GLU A 90 12.48 3.56 19.99
CA GLU A 90 13.26 3.54 21.22
C GLU A 90 13.58 5.00 21.55
N THR A 91 12.78 5.59 22.45
CA THR A 91 13.10 6.88 23.02
C THR A 91 14.35 6.68 23.89
N MET A 92 15.52 7.07 23.37
CA MET A 92 16.69 7.36 24.18
C MET A 92 16.37 8.55 25.08
N ASN A 93 15.69 8.30 26.19
CA ASN A 93 15.69 9.05 27.44
C ASN A 93 14.88 8.24 28.47
N LEU A 94 15.61 7.55 29.36
CA LEU A 94 15.09 6.88 30.55
C LEU A 94 14.31 7.89 31.41
N SER A 95 12.98 7.85 31.39
CA SER A 95 12.13 8.07 32.59
C SER A 95 10.62 8.04 32.34
N LEU A 96 10.13 8.10 31.10
CA LEU A 96 8.70 7.90 30.78
C LEU A 96 8.55 7.09 29.49
N SER A 97 8.82 5.78 29.60
CA SER A 97 8.61 4.81 28.51
C SER A 97 7.12 4.46 28.40
N GLU A 98 6.32 5.38 27.88
CA GLU A 98 5.10 4.95 27.19
C GLU A 98 5.49 4.41 25.81
N ASN A 99 4.93 3.26 25.47
CA ASN A 99 5.20 2.53 24.23
C ASN A 99 4.53 3.27 23.05
N ILE A 100 5.07 4.43 22.66
CA ILE A 100 4.50 5.29 21.63
C ILE A 100 4.80 4.67 20.26
N ARG A 101 3.79 3.99 19.69
CA ARG A 101 3.80 3.61 18.28
C ARG A 101 3.58 4.87 17.44
N THR A 102 4.63 5.35 16.77
CA THR A 102 4.50 6.48 15.85
C THR A 102 4.08 5.97 14.47
N GLU A 103 2.94 6.44 13.97
CA GLU A 103 2.56 6.27 12.57
C GLU A 103 3.40 7.22 11.72
N GLU A 104 4.20 6.68 10.81
CA GLU A 104 4.94 7.47 9.82
C GLU A 104 4.55 7.04 8.42
N TRP A 105 4.20 8.01 7.58
CA TRP A 105 4.05 7.78 6.14
C TRP A 105 5.43 7.51 5.53
N LYS A 106 5.52 6.46 4.71
CA LYS A 106 6.72 6.10 3.96
C LYS A 106 6.37 5.99 2.48
N ASN A 107 7.26 6.49 1.64
CA ASN A 107 7.26 6.28 0.20
C ASN A 107 8.58 5.61 -0.19
N GLU A 108 8.50 4.37 -0.62
CA GLU A 108 9.67 3.56 -0.95
C GLU A 108 9.75 3.35 -2.47
N PRO A 109 10.76 3.92 -3.16
CA PRO A 109 11.08 3.55 -4.52
C PRO A 109 11.64 2.12 -4.56
N GLN A 110 11.49 1.45 -5.70
CA GLN A 110 11.91 0.07 -5.91
C GLN A 110 12.93 -0.02 -7.06
#